data_AF-A0A2R9SUJ3-F1
#
_entry.id   AF-A0A2R9SUJ3-F1
#
_cell.length_a   1.000
_cell.length_b   1.000
_cell.length_c   1.000
_cell.angle_alpha   90.00
_cell.angle_beta   90.00
_cell.angle_gamma   90.00
#
_symmetry.space_group_name_H-M   'P 1'
#
loop_
_entity.id
_entity.type
_entity.pdbx_description
1 polymer ?
#
loop_
_entity_poly.entity_id
_entity_poly.type
_entity_poly.pdbx_seq_one_letter_code
_entity_poly.pdbx_strand_id
1 'polypeptide(L)'
;MERLSGKEVNSVVAYIGVSGGYLGNFSYASHAEFYPAYCGLDIDPNEFNGTTRERFIAILSQADPLVQSKIIQGVIDKYPLEHFEDRFTDGHLTEGEFKQKQRIHASMLSWIPDLKGKGLLAVQDLTYNYQFVQETLDHCQTLISEHDCRSAVDRAHTALHGYLKETCNNAGLTITENNPKIQDYWSKLKQEHPSILID
;
A
#
# COMPACT_ATOMS: atom_id res chain seq x y z
N MET A 1 -13.34 3.71 -12.28
CA MET A 1 -12.96 5.14 -12.43
C MET A 1 -11.95 5.30 -13.57
N GLU A 2 -11.92 6.39 -14.35
CA GLU A 2 -10.93 6.55 -15.45
C GLU A 2 -9.58 7.09 -14.99
N ARG A 3 -9.57 7.91 -13.94
CA ARG A 3 -8.41 8.46 -13.23
C ARG A 3 -8.96 9.19 -12.00
N LEU A 4 -8.16 9.37 -10.96
CA LEU A 4 -8.51 10.33 -9.90
C LEU A 4 -8.72 11.73 -10.50
N SER A 5 -9.84 12.34 -10.15
CA SER A 5 -10.12 13.75 -10.33
C SER A 5 -9.28 14.60 -9.38
N GLY A 6 -9.18 15.90 -9.67
CA GLY A 6 -8.49 16.84 -8.78
C GLY A 6 -9.08 16.88 -7.36
N LYS A 7 -10.38 16.57 -7.19
CA LYS A 7 -10.98 16.47 -5.85
C LYS A 7 -10.46 15.25 -5.10
N GLU A 8 -10.38 14.10 -5.77
CA GLU A 8 -9.91 12.86 -5.14
C GLU A 8 -8.41 12.93 -4.83
N VAL A 9 -7.60 13.50 -5.72
CA VAL A 9 -6.18 13.80 -5.45
C VAL A 9 -6.03 14.67 -4.19
N ASN A 10 -6.82 15.74 -4.07
CA ASN A 10 -6.79 16.59 -2.89
C ASN A 10 -7.27 15.88 -1.62
N SER A 11 -8.20 14.92 -1.73
CA SER A 11 -8.59 14.07 -0.60
C SER A 11 -7.42 13.20 -0.12
N VAL A 12 -6.65 12.59 -1.02
CA VAL A 12 -5.45 11.82 -0.64
C VAL A 12 -4.44 12.73 0.08
N VAL A 13 -4.22 13.95 -0.43
CA VAL A 13 -3.35 14.94 0.23
C VAL A 13 -3.89 15.33 1.61
N ALA A 14 -5.21 15.51 1.75
CA ALA A 14 -5.84 15.81 3.03
C ALA A 14 -5.74 14.64 4.02
N TYR A 15 -5.74 13.40 3.54
CA TYR A 15 -5.51 12.21 4.36
C TYR A 15 -4.10 12.18 4.94
N ILE A 16 -3.08 12.51 4.15
CA ILE A 16 -1.70 12.60 4.62
C ILE A 16 -1.50 13.81 5.54
N GLY A 17 -2.15 14.93 5.21
CA GLY A 17 -2.00 16.22 5.90
C GLY A 17 -0.91 17.09 5.27
N VAL A 18 -0.95 18.40 5.54
CA VAL A 18 -0.01 19.38 4.98
C VAL A 18 0.39 20.38 6.06
N SER A 19 1.68 20.72 6.12
CA SER A 19 2.20 21.78 6.98
C SER A 19 3.23 22.62 6.22
N GLY A 20 3.03 23.94 6.13
CA GLY A 20 3.98 24.85 5.47
C GLY A 20 4.27 24.53 3.99
N GLY A 21 3.33 23.88 3.30
CA GLY A 21 3.51 23.41 1.92
C GLY A 21 4.14 22.01 1.79
N TYR A 22 4.57 21.39 2.88
CA TYR A 22 5.11 20.02 2.89
C TYR A 22 4.00 19.01 3.18
N LEU A 23 4.09 17.85 2.53
CA LEU A 23 3.14 16.74 2.66
C LEU A 23 3.49 15.87 3.89
N GLY A 24 2.56 15.77 4.84
CA GLY A 24 2.72 14.95 6.04
C GLY A 24 4.02 15.22 6.79
N ASN A 25 4.76 14.15 7.07
CA ASN A 25 6.12 14.18 7.61
C ASN A 25 7.19 13.89 6.56
N PHE A 26 6.90 14.11 5.27
CA PHE A 26 7.87 13.90 4.21
C PHE A 26 8.95 15.00 4.20
N SER A 27 10.21 14.55 4.20
CA SER A 27 11.31 15.33 3.64
C SER A 27 11.42 15.04 2.14
N TYR A 28 12.27 15.77 1.42
CA TYR A 28 12.52 15.45 0.01
C TYR A 28 13.10 14.03 -0.17
N ALA A 29 13.97 13.58 0.74
CA ALA A 29 14.53 12.24 0.71
C ALA A 29 13.45 11.17 0.96
N SER A 30 12.67 11.31 2.05
CA SER A 30 11.64 10.30 2.36
C SER A 30 10.46 10.33 1.39
N HIS A 31 10.26 11.43 0.64
CA HIS A 31 9.32 11.49 -0.48
C HIS A 31 9.84 10.74 -1.71
N ALA A 32 11.14 10.79 -2.00
CA ALA A 32 11.74 9.99 -3.07
C ALA A 32 11.67 8.49 -2.75
N GLU A 33 12.00 8.11 -1.52
CA GLU A 33 11.95 6.72 -1.05
C GLU A 33 10.53 6.13 -1.03
N PHE A 34 9.51 6.98 -0.92
CA PHE A 34 8.11 6.56 -0.83
C PHE A 34 7.66 5.69 -2.02
N TYR A 35 8.02 6.07 -3.24
CA TYR A 35 7.57 5.41 -4.45
C TYR A 35 8.12 3.98 -4.58
N PRO A 36 9.43 3.72 -4.47
CA PRO A 36 9.94 2.35 -4.49
C PRO A 36 9.53 1.57 -3.24
N ALA A 37 9.64 2.16 -2.04
CA ALA A 37 9.44 1.42 -0.79
C ALA A 37 7.98 1.01 -0.52
N TYR A 38 7.02 1.90 -0.81
CA TYR A 38 5.61 1.68 -0.49
C TYR A 38 4.74 1.43 -1.72
N CYS A 39 5.11 1.98 -2.89
CA CYS A 39 4.28 1.85 -4.09
C CYS A 39 4.79 0.76 -5.06
N GLY A 40 6.04 0.31 -4.92
CA GLY A 40 6.69 -0.56 -5.91
C GLY A 40 6.79 0.12 -7.27
N LEU A 41 7.15 1.40 -7.27
CA LEU A 41 7.26 2.26 -8.45
C LEU A 41 8.64 2.93 -8.49
N ASP A 42 9.31 2.84 -9.61
CA ASP A 42 10.55 3.57 -9.89
C ASP A 42 10.19 4.99 -10.38
N ILE A 43 9.87 5.87 -9.42
CA ILE A 43 9.54 7.28 -9.69
C ILE A 43 10.47 8.14 -8.87
N ASP A 44 11.23 9.01 -9.53
CA ASP A 44 11.99 10.07 -8.86
C ASP A 44 11.15 11.38 -8.80
N PRO A 45 10.67 11.79 -7.62
CA PRO A 45 9.91 13.04 -7.49
C PRO A 45 10.76 14.30 -7.72
N ASN A 46 12.10 14.19 -7.78
CA ASN A 46 12.96 15.34 -8.08
C ASN A 46 12.87 15.81 -9.53
N GLU A 47 12.31 14.99 -10.42
CA GLU A 47 11.97 15.40 -11.80
C GLU A 47 10.82 16.42 -11.85
N PHE A 48 10.12 16.63 -10.72
CA PHE A 48 9.00 17.55 -10.59
C PHE A 48 9.39 18.79 -9.79
N ASN A 49 8.86 19.95 -10.20
CA ASN A 49 9.10 21.21 -9.52
C ASN A 49 8.23 21.37 -8.26
N GLY A 50 8.73 22.13 -7.29
CA GLY A 50 7.97 22.55 -6.11
C GLY A 50 8.21 21.72 -4.85
N THR A 51 7.35 21.91 -3.86
CA THR A 51 7.40 21.22 -2.56
C THR A 51 7.01 19.75 -2.67
N THR A 52 7.22 18.96 -1.60
CA THR A 52 6.77 17.55 -1.56
C THR A 52 5.27 17.40 -1.83
N ARG A 53 4.45 18.36 -1.40
CA ARG A 53 3.01 18.39 -1.75
C ARG A 53 2.78 18.61 -3.24
N GLU A 54 3.43 19.62 -3.82
CA GLU A 54 3.25 19.98 -5.23
C GLU A 54 3.70 18.85 -6.15
N ARG A 55 4.86 18.26 -5.84
CA ARG A 55 5.40 17.08 -6.53
C ARG A 55 4.46 15.88 -6.42
N PHE A 56 3.99 15.55 -5.22
CA PHE A 56 3.06 14.44 -5.02
C PHE A 56 1.76 14.63 -5.81
N ILE A 57 1.18 15.84 -5.79
CA ILE A 57 0.00 16.16 -6.59
C ILE A 57 0.29 16.00 -8.08
N ALA A 58 1.42 16.51 -8.56
CA ALA A 58 1.80 16.43 -9.97
C ALA A 58 1.95 14.97 -10.43
N ILE A 59 2.65 14.15 -9.65
CA ILE A 59 2.87 12.73 -9.92
C ILE A 59 1.55 11.97 -9.91
N LEU A 60 0.77 12.07 -8.83
CA LEU A 60 -0.49 11.35 -8.70
C LEU A 60 -1.50 11.78 -9.77
N SER A 61 -1.56 13.07 -10.14
CA SER A 61 -2.51 13.54 -11.17
C SER A 61 -2.13 13.11 -12.59
N GLN A 62 -0.84 12.93 -12.88
CA GLN A 62 -0.35 12.58 -14.23
C GLN A 62 -0.27 11.08 -14.45
N ALA A 63 -0.12 10.30 -13.38
CA ALA A 63 -0.08 8.84 -13.41
C ALA A 63 -1.31 8.22 -14.11
N ASP A 64 -1.08 7.10 -14.78
CA ASP A 64 -2.16 6.24 -15.27
C ASP A 64 -2.92 5.59 -14.10
N PRO A 65 -4.12 5.04 -14.34
CA PRO A 65 -4.97 4.51 -13.27
C PRO A 65 -4.31 3.39 -12.44
N LEU A 66 -3.54 2.51 -13.07
CA LEU A 66 -2.86 1.44 -12.35
C LEU A 66 -1.80 2.01 -11.42
N VAL A 67 -0.98 2.94 -11.91
CA VAL A 67 0.03 3.64 -11.10
C VAL A 67 -0.63 4.46 -9.98
N GLN A 68 -1.75 5.13 -10.24
CA GLN A 68 -2.53 5.80 -9.19
C GLN A 68 -2.99 4.83 -8.11
N SER A 69 -3.47 3.64 -8.48
CA SER A 69 -3.90 2.62 -7.51
C SER A 69 -2.75 2.17 -6.62
N LYS A 70 -1.54 2.00 -7.17
CA LYS A 70 -0.32 1.67 -6.43
C LYS A 70 0.09 2.80 -5.48
N ILE A 71 0.02 4.05 -5.93
CA ILE A 71 0.32 5.22 -5.09
C ILE A 71 -0.68 5.32 -3.93
N ILE A 72 -1.98 5.16 -4.18
CA ILE A 72 -3.01 5.19 -3.13
C ILE A 72 -2.76 4.07 -2.11
N GLN A 73 -2.45 2.85 -2.57
CA GLN A 73 -2.10 1.74 -1.68
C GLN A 73 -0.86 2.08 -0.84
N GLY A 74 0.20 2.61 -1.46
CA GLY A 74 1.40 3.03 -0.75
C GLY A 74 1.13 4.10 0.31
N VAL A 75 0.20 5.03 0.06
CA VAL A 75 -0.23 6.01 1.07
C VAL A 75 -0.91 5.33 2.25
N ILE A 76 -1.80 4.37 2.01
CA ILE A 76 -2.48 3.60 3.07
C ILE A 76 -1.45 2.82 3.89
N ASP A 77 -0.48 2.18 3.23
CA ASP A 77 0.56 1.40 3.89
C ASP A 77 1.50 2.27 4.73
N LYS A 78 1.82 3.49 4.27
CA LYS A 78 2.68 4.43 5.00
C LYS A 78 1.95 5.17 6.13
N TYR A 79 0.68 5.49 5.92
CA TYR A 79 -0.17 6.20 6.87
C TYR A 79 -1.39 5.34 7.18
N PRO A 80 -1.22 4.20 7.88
CA PRO A 80 -2.34 3.32 8.21
C PRO A 80 -3.30 4.03 9.19
N LEU A 81 -4.55 3.57 9.31
CA LEU A 81 -5.53 4.25 10.18
C LEU A 81 -5.07 4.30 11.65
N GLU A 82 -4.37 3.27 12.09
CA GLU A 82 -3.74 3.13 13.40
C GLU A 82 -2.81 4.32 13.69
N HIS A 83 -2.06 4.82 12.69
CA HIS A 83 -1.24 6.02 12.83
C HIS A 83 -2.05 7.24 13.25
N PHE A 84 -3.28 7.38 12.77
CA PHE A 84 -4.16 8.50 13.14
C PHE A 84 -4.93 8.24 14.44
N GLU A 85 -5.19 6.98 14.78
CA GLU A 85 -5.82 6.60 16.05
C GLU A 85 -4.90 6.91 17.24
N ASP A 86 -3.60 6.60 17.12
CA ASP A 86 -2.59 6.97 18.11
C ASP A 86 -2.58 8.49 18.31
N ARG A 87 -2.55 9.25 17.21
CA ARG A 87 -2.56 10.72 17.26
C ARG A 87 -3.85 11.31 17.82
N PHE A 88 -4.99 10.65 17.62
CA PHE A 88 -6.25 11.05 18.25
C PHE A 88 -6.22 10.78 19.76
N THR A 89 -5.76 9.60 20.15
CA THR A 89 -5.63 9.19 21.56
C THR A 89 -4.69 10.12 22.33
N ASP A 90 -3.59 10.54 21.69
CA ASP A 90 -2.60 11.48 22.25
C ASP A 90 -3.07 12.96 22.24
N GLY A 91 -4.27 13.24 21.74
CA GLY A 91 -4.84 14.60 21.69
C GLY A 91 -4.25 15.50 20.59
N HIS A 92 -3.53 14.93 19.62
CA HIS A 92 -2.98 15.63 18.46
C HIS A 92 -3.97 15.75 17.29
N LEU A 93 -5.12 15.07 17.36
CA LEU A 93 -6.23 15.20 16.42
C LEU A 93 -7.54 15.38 17.19
N THR A 94 -8.44 16.18 16.64
CA THR A 94 -9.81 16.26 17.10
C THR A 94 -10.63 15.07 16.60
N GLU A 95 -11.75 14.78 17.26
CA GLU A 95 -12.69 13.73 16.83
C GLU A 95 -13.19 13.96 15.38
N GLY A 96 -13.42 15.23 15.01
CA GLY A 96 -13.85 15.60 13.67
C GLY A 96 -12.79 15.29 12.60
N GLU A 97 -11.52 15.57 12.89
CA GLU A 97 -10.41 15.26 12.00
C GLU A 97 -10.20 13.75 11.87
N PHE A 98 -10.25 13.00 12.98
CA PHE A 98 -10.11 11.55 12.93
C PHE A 98 -11.24 10.89 12.11
N LYS A 99 -12.50 11.31 12.32
CA LYS A 99 -13.64 10.86 11.48
C LYS A 99 -13.47 11.25 10.01
N GLN A 100 -12.82 12.37 9.72
CA GLN A 100 -12.50 12.73 8.34
C GLN A 100 -11.44 11.78 7.76
N LYS A 101 -10.38 11.44 8.50
CA LYS A 101 -9.38 10.45 8.07
C LYS A 101 -10.02 9.10 7.75
N GLN A 102 -10.90 8.60 8.64
CA GLN A 102 -11.63 7.34 8.41
C GLN A 102 -12.47 7.36 7.13
N ARG A 103 -13.20 8.45 6.87
CA ARG A 103 -14.02 8.59 5.64
C ARG A 103 -13.16 8.63 4.38
N ILE A 104 -12.03 9.35 4.41
CA ILE A 104 -11.14 9.42 3.26
C ILE A 104 -10.46 8.07 3.03
N HIS A 105 -9.99 7.41 4.08
CA HIS A 105 -9.41 6.06 3.99
C HIS A 105 -10.37 5.06 3.34
N ALA A 106 -11.63 5.02 3.79
CA ALA A 106 -12.66 4.19 3.18
C ALA A 106 -12.88 4.51 1.69
N SER A 107 -12.84 5.80 1.33
CA SER A 107 -12.96 6.24 -0.07
C SER A 107 -11.76 5.81 -0.91
N MET A 108 -10.55 5.93 -0.36
CA MET A 108 -9.31 5.49 -1.02
C MET A 108 -9.34 3.98 -1.29
N LEU A 109 -9.78 3.18 -0.32
CA LEU A 109 -9.98 1.74 -0.50
C LEU A 109 -10.99 1.42 -1.60
N SER A 110 -12.06 2.20 -1.75
CA SER A 110 -13.03 1.98 -2.82
C SER A 110 -12.54 2.41 -4.20
N TRP A 111 -11.62 3.37 -4.29
CA TRP A 111 -11.03 3.80 -5.58
C TRP A 111 -10.02 2.80 -6.15
N ILE A 112 -9.28 2.08 -5.29
CA ILE A 112 -8.26 1.12 -5.73
C ILE A 112 -8.81 0.06 -6.72
N PRO A 113 -9.88 -0.70 -6.42
CA PRO A 113 -10.41 -1.69 -7.35
C PRO A 113 -10.95 -1.04 -8.63
N ASP A 114 -11.51 0.17 -8.53
CA ASP A 114 -12.02 0.94 -9.66
C ASP A 114 -10.95 1.43 -10.63
N LEU A 115 -9.77 1.74 -10.11
CA LEU A 115 -8.60 2.17 -10.86
C LEU A 115 -7.88 0.96 -11.49
N LYS A 116 -7.80 -0.17 -10.77
CA LYS A 116 -7.34 -1.45 -11.31
C LYS A 116 -8.29 -1.98 -12.41
N GLY A 117 -9.60 -1.90 -12.18
CA GLY A 117 -10.70 -2.37 -13.03
C GLY A 117 -10.71 -1.81 -14.46
N LYS A 118 -10.15 -0.62 -14.67
CA LYS A 118 -9.95 -0.03 -16.00
C LYS A 118 -8.51 -0.13 -16.52
N GLY A 119 -7.52 -0.30 -15.63
CA GLY A 119 -6.19 -0.79 -16.02
C GLY A 119 -6.22 -2.23 -16.54
N LEU A 120 -7.29 -2.97 -16.25
CA LEU A 120 -7.50 -4.40 -16.56
C LEU A 120 -7.72 -4.77 -18.03
N LEU A 121 -7.69 -3.83 -19.00
CA LEU A 121 -7.37 -4.20 -20.39
C LEU A 121 -5.87 -4.48 -20.59
N ALA A 122 -5.04 -4.15 -19.59
CA ALA A 122 -3.62 -4.47 -19.54
C ALA A 122 -3.19 -4.83 -18.09
N VAL A 123 -3.31 -6.12 -17.78
CA VAL A 123 -2.55 -6.86 -16.75
C VAL A 123 -3.12 -6.86 -15.32
N GLN A 124 -3.76 -8.01 -15.04
CA GLN A 124 -3.82 -8.84 -13.83
C GLN A 124 -4.03 -8.16 -12.47
N ASP A 125 -5.04 -8.67 -11.74
CA ASP A 125 -5.23 -8.47 -10.31
C ASP A 125 -3.89 -8.46 -9.55
N LEU A 126 -3.82 -7.74 -8.41
CA LEU A 126 -2.72 -7.87 -7.45
C LEU A 126 -2.67 -9.32 -6.96
N THR A 127 -2.05 -10.15 -7.77
CA THR A 127 -1.85 -11.54 -7.51
C THR A 127 -0.60 -11.52 -6.65
N TYR A 128 -0.75 -11.82 -5.36
CA TYR A 128 0.39 -12.15 -4.51
C TYR A 128 0.93 -13.50 -5.00
N ASN A 129 1.48 -13.49 -6.21
CA ASN A 129 2.04 -14.63 -6.90
C ASN A 129 3.55 -14.66 -6.66
N TYR A 130 4.18 -15.67 -7.22
CA TYR A 130 5.61 -15.86 -7.11
C TYR A 130 6.42 -14.61 -7.53
N GLN A 131 6.04 -13.96 -8.63
CA GLN A 131 6.74 -12.78 -9.13
C GLN A 131 6.68 -11.61 -8.16
N PHE A 132 5.50 -11.30 -7.59
CA PHE A 132 5.36 -10.27 -6.58
C PHE A 132 6.24 -10.52 -5.34
N VAL A 133 6.33 -11.79 -4.91
CA VAL A 133 7.19 -12.17 -3.79
C VAL A 133 8.66 -11.98 -4.15
N GLN A 134 9.09 -12.37 -5.36
CA GLN A 134 10.47 -12.16 -5.80
C GLN A 134 10.84 -10.67 -5.82
N GLU A 135 10.04 -9.83 -6.46
CA GLU A 135 10.25 -8.38 -6.52
C GLU A 135 10.30 -7.78 -5.10
N THR A 136 9.47 -8.29 -4.18
CA THR A 136 9.50 -7.87 -2.78
C THR A 136 10.80 -8.29 -2.08
N LEU A 137 11.31 -9.49 -2.32
CA LEU A 137 12.58 -9.94 -1.73
C LEU A 137 13.78 -9.14 -2.25
N ASP A 138 13.77 -8.76 -3.53
CA ASP A 138 14.77 -7.86 -4.08
C ASP A 138 14.72 -6.49 -3.40
N HIS A 139 13.52 -5.95 -3.17
CA HIS A 139 13.36 -4.71 -2.39
C HIS A 139 13.84 -4.86 -0.93
N CYS A 140 13.58 -6.01 -0.29
CA CYS A 140 14.10 -6.28 1.05
C CYS A 140 15.63 -6.26 1.07
N GLN A 141 16.30 -6.76 0.03
CA GLN A 141 17.76 -6.70 -0.09
C GLN A 141 18.26 -5.25 -0.17
N THR A 142 17.58 -4.39 -0.92
CA THR A 142 17.88 -2.95 -0.97
C THR A 142 17.65 -2.30 0.40
N LEU A 143 16.53 -2.57 1.07
CA LEU A 143 16.21 -2.04 2.40
C LEU A 143 17.25 -2.44 3.47
N ILE A 144 17.73 -3.68 3.43
CA ILE A 144 18.79 -4.17 4.33
C ILE A 144 20.12 -3.45 4.04
N SER A 145 20.40 -3.17 2.77
CA SER A 145 21.69 -2.60 2.35
C SER A 145 21.77 -1.09 2.57
N GLU A 146 20.64 -0.38 2.45
CA GLU A 146 20.62 1.08 2.36
C GLU A 146 19.87 1.77 3.53
N HIS A 147 19.06 1.04 4.29
CA HIS A 147 18.16 1.63 5.28
C HIS A 147 18.15 0.88 6.63
N ASP A 148 17.03 0.25 7.00
CA ASP A 148 16.82 -0.46 8.26
C ASP A 148 16.24 -1.86 7.99
N CYS A 149 16.90 -2.87 8.56
CA CYS A 149 16.46 -4.25 8.52
C CYS A 149 15.01 -4.43 9.00
N ARG A 150 14.51 -3.58 9.89
CA ARG A 150 13.13 -3.66 10.39
C ARG A 150 12.10 -3.48 9.26
N SER A 151 12.30 -2.50 8.39
CA SER A 151 11.40 -2.25 7.25
C SER A 151 11.43 -3.39 6.23
N ALA A 152 12.60 -4.01 6.03
CA ALA A 152 12.72 -5.20 5.20
C ALA A 152 11.94 -6.39 5.80
N VAL A 153 12.00 -6.58 7.12
CA VAL A 153 11.26 -7.64 7.82
C VAL A 153 9.74 -7.43 7.69
N ASP A 154 9.24 -6.22 7.93
CA ASP A 154 7.81 -5.92 7.80
C ASP A 154 7.33 -6.15 6.37
N ARG A 155 8.13 -5.76 5.36
CA ARG A 155 7.79 -5.96 3.96
C ARG A 155 7.77 -7.44 3.56
N ALA A 156 8.76 -8.21 3.97
CA ALA A 156 8.81 -9.66 3.75
C ALA A 156 7.63 -10.37 4.42
N HIS A 157 7.27 -9.95 5.65
CA HIS A 157 6.12 -10.47 6.37
C HIS A 157 4.82 -10.23 5.60
N THR A 158 4.55 -8.99 5.17
CA THR A 158 3.34 -8.66 4.43
C THR A 158 3.23 -9.45 3.11
N ALA A 159 4.32 -9.55 2.35
CA ALA A 159 4.30 -10.30 1.09
C ALA A 159 4.07 -11.80 1.30
N LEU A 160 4.72 -12.40 2.30
CA LEU A 160 4.50 -13.82 2.65
C LEU A 160 3.06 -14.07 3.10
N HIS A 161 2.51 -13.20 3.94
CA HIS A 161 1.13 -13.29 4.40
C HIS A 161 0.14 -13.25 3.23
N GLY A 162 0.29 -12.26 2.34
CA GLY A 162 -0.54 -12.13 1.14
C GLY A 162 -0.42 -13.32 0.19
N TYR A 163 0.79 -13.83 -0.05
CA TYR A 163 1.04 -14.98 -0.91
C TYR A 163 0.36 -16.25 -0.39
N LEU A 164 0.48 -16.53 0.91
CA LEU A 164 -0.14 -17.70 1.52
C LEU A 164 -1.66 -17.61 1.50
N LYS A 165 -2.22 -16.43 1.78
CA LYS A 165 -3.66 -16.16 1.66
C LYS A 165 -4.16 -16.47 0.24
N GLU A 166 -3.46 -15.97 -0.77
CA GLU A 166 -3.90 -16.15 -2.16
C GLU A 166 -3.71 -17.59 -2.65
N THR A 167 -2.68 -18.28 -2.16
CA THR A 167 -2.50 -19.71 -2.40
C THR A 167 -3.65 -20.53 -1.82
N CYS A 168 -4.10 -20.23 -0.59
CA CYS A 168 -5.29 -20.84 -0.01
C CYS A 168 -6.55 -20.57 -0.84
N ASN A 169 -6.77 -19.31 -1.23
CA ASN A 169 -7.93 -18.91 -2.03
C ASN A 169 -7.97 -19.65 -3.38
N ASN A 170 -6.83 -19.71 -4.09
CA ASN A 170 -6.72 -20.38 -5.39
C ASN A 170 -6.94 -21.89 -5.29
N ALA A 171 -6.63 -22.50 -4.14
CA ALA A 171 -6.89 -23.90 -3.85
C ALA A 171 -8.30 -24.16 -3.28
N GLY A 172 -9.15 -23.12 -3.13
CA GLY A 172 -10.49 -23.24 -2.56
C GLY A 172 -10.53 -23.52 -1.06
N LEU A 173 -9.44 -23.24 -0.34
CA LEU A 173 -9.33 -23.50 1.10
C LEU A 173 -9.97 -22.36 1.89
N THR A 174 -10.95 -22.70 2.75
CA THR A 174 -11.64 -21.72 3.59
C THR A 174 -10.91 -21.53 4.92
N ILE A 175 -10.58 -20.28 5.26
CA ILE A 175 -9.95 -19.88 6.52
C ILE A 175 -11.03 -19.26 7.42
N THR A 176 -11.21 -19.80 8.63
CA THR A 176 -12.31 -19.45 9.54
C THR A 176 -11.92 -18.46 10.63
N GLU A 177 -10.63 -18.22 10.78
CA GLU A 177 -10.05 -17.37 11.80
C GLU A 177 -10.33 -15.90 11.51
N ASN A 178 -10.67 -15.15 12.55
CA ASN A 178 -10.72 -13.70 12.48
C ASN A 178 -9.30 -13.13 12.56
N ASN A 179 -8.88 -12.40 11.53
CA ASN A 179 -7.51 -11.91 11.34
C ASN A 179 -6.45 -13.04 11.28
N PRO A 180 -6.44 -13.86 10.22
CA PRO A 180 -5.57 -15.02 10.12
C PRO A 180 -4.10 -14.63 10.09
N LYS A 181 -3.26 -15.41 10.77
CA LYS A 181 -1.80 -15.27 10.78
C LYS A 181 -1.18 -16.18 9.72
N ILE A 182 0.11 -15.98 9.44
CA ILE A 182 0.88 -16.87 8.53
C ILE A 182 0.73 -18.35 8.93
N GLN A 183 0.75 -18.64 10.23
CA GLN A 183 0.64 -20.01 10.75
C GLN A 183 -0.70 -20.65 10.40
N ASP A 184 -1.78 -19.87 10.35
CA ASP A 184 -3.12 -20.37 10.05
C ASP A 184 -3.19 -20.79 8.57
N TYR A 185 -2.74 -19.90 7.67
CA TYR A 185 -2.65 -20.23 6.24
C TYR A 185 -1.72 -21.41 5.97
N TRP A 186 -0.53 -21.41 6.59
CA TRP A 186 0.44 -22.48 6.39
C TRP A 186 -0.06 -23.83 6.90
N SER A 187 -0.74 -23.85 8.05
CA SER A 187 -1.33 -25.08 8.59
C SER A 187 -2.40 -25.62 7.66
N LYS A 188 -3.26 -24.75 7.14
CA LYS A 188 -4.30 -25.12 6.16
C LYS A 188 -3.71 -25.71 4.89
N LEU A 189 -2.70 -25.04 4.31
CA LEU A 189 -2.03 -25.53 3.10
C LEU A 189 -1.42 -26.92 3.29
N LYS A 190 -0.70 -27.14 4.39
CA LYS A 190 -0.10 -28.46 4.67
C LYS A 190 -1.13 -29.57 4.84
N GLN A 191 -2.31 -29.26 5.37
CA GLN A 191 -3.32 -30.26 5.73
C GLN A 191 -4.28 -30.57 4.58
N GLU A 192 -4.48 -29.63 3.67
CA GLU A 192 -5.60 -29.69 2.71
C GLU A 192 -5.20 -29.33 1.28
N HIS A 193 -4.00 -28.77 1.03
CA HIS A 193 -3.64 -28.36 -0.33
C HIS A 193 -3.30 -29.58 -1.21
N PRO A 194 -3.98 -29.77 -2.36
CA PRO A 194 -3.85 -30.97 -3.20
C PRO A 194 -2.44 -31.26 -3.71
N SER A 195 -1.63 -30.22 -3.93
CA SER A 195 -0.25 -30.38 -4.41
C SER A 195 0.80 -30.56 -3.30
N ILE A 196 0.41 -30.37 -2.03
CA ILE A 196 1.31 -30.51 -0.86
C ILE A 196 1.09 -31.86 -0.18
N LEU A 197 -0.16 -32.31 -0.13
CA LEU A 197 -0.49 -33.67 0.26
C LEU A 197 -0.04 -34.62 -0.86
N ILE A 198 1.16 -35.17 -0.73
CA ILE A 198 1.68 -36.23 -1.58
C ILE A 198 1.39 -37.55 -0.85
N ASP A 199 0.63 -38.45 -1.48
CA ASP A 199 0.51 -39.87 -1.06
C ASP A 199 1.84 -40.62 -1.28
#